data_AF-A0A4V4N9W6-F1
#
_entry.id   AF-A0A4V4N9W6-F1
#
_cell.length_a   1.000
_cell.length_b   1.000
_cell.length_c   1.000
_cell.angle_alpha   90.00
_cell.angle_beta   90.00
_cell.angle_gamma   90.00
#
_symmetry.space_group_name_H-M   'P 1'
#
loop_
_entity.id
_entity.type
_entity.pdbx_description
1 polymer ?
#
loop_
_entity_poly.entity_id
_entity_poly.type
_entity_poly.pdbx_seq_one_letter_code
_entity_poly.pdbx_strand_id
1 'polypeptide(L)'
;MSSAAGDRTDQANDLVSPSASTSAETVLSSLPNGLDIPGLRDDVLREYSDWQCSKVRGEDLKMDFRKACDLALKDGLDLELIHKDPDTEVFIKGGVRRGIAMRFVGDVEDWVKRYSHD
;
A
#
# COMPACT_ATOMS: atom_id res chain seq x y z
N MET A 1 18.53 -38.65 59.07
CA MET A 1 17.41 -39.61 58.92
C MET A 1 16.14 -38.80 58.70
N SER A 2 15.68 -38.76 57.46
CA SER A 2 14.30 -38.43 57.02
C SER A 2 14.19 -38.86 55.55
N SER A 3 12.99 -39.24 55.15
CA SER A 3 12.68 -40.50 54.47
C SER A 3 12.69 -40.55 52.93
N ALA A 4 12.63 -41.81 52.47
CA ALA A 4 12.45 -42.39 51.13
C ALA A 4 11.20 -41.94 50.34
N ALA A 5 11.30 -41.87 48.99
CA ALA A 5 10.67 -42.74 47.96
C ALA A 5 9.24 -42.30 47.54
N GLY A 6 8.74 -42.42 46.29
CA GLY A 6 9.22 -43.00 45.02
C GLY A 6 8.39 -42.40 43.86
N ASP A 7 8.97 -42.26 42.66
CA ASP A 7 8.75 -43.01 41.39
C ASP A 7 7.33 -43.05 40.79
N ARG A 8 7.27 -42.56 39.54
CA ARG A 8 6.42 -42.88 38.37
C ARG A 8 4.89 -43.01 38.49
N THR A 9 4.18 -42.34 37.57
CA THR A 9 3.79 -42.97 36.29
C THR A 9 3.20 -41.98 35.29
N ASP A 10 3.62 -42.15 34.04
CA ASP A 10 3.04 -41.60 32.81
C ASP A 10 1.54 -41.89 32.68
N GLN A 11 0.78 -40.92 32.15
CA GLN A 11 -0.42 -41.22 31.36
C GLN A 11 -0.42 -40.35 30.11
N ALA A 12 -0.12 -41.01 28.99
CA ALA A 12 -0.50 -40.62 27.66
C ALA A 12 -1.99 -40.92 27.43
N ASN A 13 -2.59 -40.16 26.51
CA ASN A 13 -3.78 -40.37 25.69
C ASN A 13 -4.49 -39.02 25.54
N ASP A 14 -4.91 -38.53 24.39
CA ASP A 14 -4.89 -39.01 23.02
C ASP A 14 -5.20 -37.78 22.15
N LEU A 15 -4.55 -37.73 20.99
CA LEU A 15 -5.10 -37.31 19.69
C LEU A 15 -6.34 -36.41 19.71
N VAL A 16 -6.22 -35.15 19.25
CA VAL A 16 -6.86 -34.66 18.02
C VAL A 16 -6.12 -33.38 17.58
N SER A 17 -5.46 -33.46 16.44
CA SER A 17 -5.08 -32.28 15.66
C SER A 17 -6.33 -31.69 15.00
N PRO A 18 -6.60 -30.38 15.10
CA PRO A 18 -7.23 -29.68 13.99
C PRO A 18 -6.10 -29.15 13.11
N SER A 19 -5.85 -29.84 11.98
CA SER A 19 -5.39 -29.16 10.78
C SER A 19 -6.49 -28.17 10.39
N ALA A 20 -6.45 -26.99 10.99
CA ALA A 20 -7.03 -25.82 10.37
C ALA A 20 -5.93 -25.27 9.46
N SER A 21 -6.05 -25.55 8.16
CA SER A 21 -5.58 -24.62 7.14
C SER A 21 -6.36 -23.33 7.36
N THR A 22 -5.95 -22.55 8.35
CA THR A 22 -6.40 -21.19 8.52
C THR A 22 -5.66 -20.43 7.44
N SER A 23 -6.37 -20.25 6.33
CA SER A 23 -6.10 -19.21 5.34
C SER A 23 -5.49 -18.04 6.08
N ALA A 24 -4.27 -17.65 5.71
CA ALA A 24 -3.60 -16.50 6.29
C ALA A 24 -4.53 -15.31 6.07
N GLU A 25 -5.37 -15.03 7.07
CA GLU A 25 -6.05 -13.77 7.23
C GLU A 25 -4.92 -12.78 7.28
N THR A 26 -4.86 -11.99 6.20
CA THR A 26 -4.17 -10.74 6.08
C THR A 26 -4.07 -10.11 7.45
N VAL A 27 -2.88 -10.19 8.05
CA VAL A 27 -2.52 -9.34 9.17
C VAL A 27 -2.48 -7.96 8.54
N LEU A 28 -3.63 -7.29 8.54
CA LEU A 28 -3.80 -5.90 8.18
C LEU A 28 -3.00 -5.14 9.23
N SER A 29 -1.69 -5.06 9.02
CA SER A 29 -0.78 -4.30 9.86
C SER A 29 -1.05 -2.84 9.57
N SER A 30 -2.12 -2.33 10.17
CA SER A 30 -2.42 -0.92 10.28
C SER A 30 -1.23 -0.24 10.94
N LEU A 31 -0.44 0.46 10.14
CA LEU A 31 0.51 1.44 10.62
C LEU A 31 -0.18 2.83 10.59
N PRO A 32 0.07 3.72 11.56
CA PRO A 32 -0.78 4.90 11.80
C PRO A 32 -0.81 5.96 10.68
N ASN A 33 -0.02 5.77 9.60
CA ASN A 33 0.14 6.72 8.49
C ASN A 33 0.36 6.00 7.13
N GLY A 34 0.12 4.69 7.04
CA GLY A 34 0.25 3.94 5.79
C GLY A 34 -1.09 3.90 5.05
N LEU A 35 -1.10 4.30 3.78
CA LEU A 35 -2.25 4.03 2.92
C LEU A 35 -2.27 2.53 2.66
N ASP A 36 -3.31 1.83 3.11
CA ASP A 36 -3.51 0.41 2.80
C ASP A 36 -4.15 0.31 1.42
N ILE A 37 -3.29 0.33 0.38
CA ILE A 37 -3.73 0.28 -1.01
C ILE A 37 -3.53 -1.14 -1.54
N PRO A 38 -4.60 -1.89 -1.82
CA PRO A 38 -4.48 -3.24 -2.36
C PRO A 38 -3.93 -3.21 -3.79
N GLY A 39 -3.19 -4.25 -4.18
CA GLY A 39 -2.71 -4.44 -5.55
C GLY A 39 -1.19 -4.25 -5.73
N LEU A 40 -0.74 -4.38 -6.98
CA LEU A 40 0.66 -4.12 -7.35
C LEU A 40 0.90 -2.62 -7.42
N ARG A 41 2.00 -2.15 -6.84
CA ARG A 41 2.28 -0.71 -6.66
C ARG A 41 2.33 0.07 -7.98
N ASP A 42 2.89 -0.53 -9.01
CA ASP A 42 2.97 0.06 -10.35
C ASP A 42 1.62 0.08 -11.07
N ASP A 43 0.82 -0.97 -10.94
CA ASP A 43 -0.55 -1.01 -11.49
C ASP A 43 -1.46 0.02 -10.80
N VAL A 44 -1.43 0.05 -9.47
CA VAL A 44 -2.15 1.00 -8.62
C VAL A 44 -1.79 2.45 -8.97
N LEU A 45 -0.51 2.74 -9.22
CA LEU A 45 -0.05 4.07 -9.63
C LEU A 45 -0.59 4.47 -11.01
N ARG A 46 -0.72 3.51 -11.95
CA ARG A 46 -1.34 3.75 -13.26
C ARG A 46 -2.83 4.05 -13.14
N GLU A 47 -3.55 3.29 -12.32
CA GLU A 47 -4.97 3.53 -12.05
C GLU A 47 -5.22 4.90 -11.42
N TYR A 48 -4.36 5.32 -10.49
CA TYR A 48 -4.37 6.67 -9.94
C TYR A 48 -4.17 7.75 -11.02
N SER A 49 -3.20 7.57 -11.91
CA SER A 49 -2.96 8.49 -13.02
C SER A 49 -4.15 8.57 -13.99
N ASP A 50 -4.80 7.45 -14.26
CA ASP A 50 -6.02 7.41 -15.08
C ASP A 50 -7.19 8.13 -14.41
N TRP A 51 -7.34 7.95 -13.09
CA TRP A 51 -8.30 8.73 -12.31
C TRP A 51 -8.03 10.23 -12.38
N GLN A 52 -6.77 10.67 -12.25
CA GLN A 52 -6.40 12.08 -12.42
C GLN A 52 -6.76 12.60 -13.81
N CYS A 53 -6.47 11.83 -14.85
CA CYS A 53 -6.83 12.16 -16.23
C CYS A 53 -8.34 12.30 -16.43
N SER A 54 -9.16 11.55 -15.68
CA SER A 54 -10.63 11.66 -15.71
C SER A 54 -11.15 13.00 -15.18
N LYS A 55 -10.36 13.70 -14.35
CA LYS A 55 -10.74 14.99 -13.75
C LYS A 55 -10.51 16.19 -14.66
N VAL A 56 -9.86 16.01 -15.81
CA VAL A 56 -9.50 17.08 -16.73
C VAL A 56 -9.94 16.80 -18.17
N ARG A 57 -10.33 17.85 -18.90
CA ARG A 57 -10.69 17.74 -20.32
C ARG A 57 -9.51 18.01 -21.27
N GLY A 58 -8.56 18.86 -20.86
CA GLY A 58 -7.41 19.24 -21.69
C GLY A 58 -6.42 18.09 -21.86
N GLU A 59 -6.10 17.75 -23.10
CA GLU A 59 -5.17 16.64 -23.40
C GLU A 59 -3.74 16.98 -22.95
N ASP A 60 -3.36 18.26 -23.00
CA ASP A 60 -2.09 18.75 -22.46
C ASP A 60 -1.97 18.52 -20.95
N LEU A 61 -3.07 18.70 -20.20
CA LEU A 61 -3.10 18.42 -18.76
C LEU A 61 -3.03 16.92 -18.47
N LYS A 62 -3.71 16.09 -19.26
CA LYS A 62 -3.63 14.61 -19.16
C LYS A 62 -2.23 14.11 -19.45
N MET A 63 -1.58 14.66 -20.47
CA MET A 63 -0.18 14.34 -20.79
C MET A 63 0.74 14.64 -19.62
N ASP A 64 0.55 15.75 -18.92
CA ASP A 64 1.35 16.08 -17.73
C ASP A 64 1.12 15.09 -16.58
N PHE A 65 -0.13 14.64 -16.35
CA PHE A 65 -0.41 13.61 -15.34
C PHE A 65 0.24 12.27 -15.70
N ARG A 66 0.09 11.81 -16.95
CA ARG A 66 0.76 10.59 -17.44
C ARG A 66 2.29 10.70 -17.31
N LYS A 67 2.85 11.87 -17.61
CA LYS A 67 4.27 12.13 -17.44
C LYS A 67 4.71 12.08 -15.98
N ALA A 68 3.91 12.61 -15.04
CA ALA A 68 4.18 12.49 -13.62
C ALA A 68 4.18 11.01 -13.18
N CYS A 69 3.23 10.21 -13.67
CA CYS A 69 3.19 8.77 -13.46
C CYS A 69 4.44 8.07 -13.99
N ASP A 70 4.87 8.38 -15.22
CA ASP A 70 6.07 7.79 -15.82
C ASP A 70 7.35 8.14 -15.03
N LEU A 71 7.45 9.38 -14.53
CA LEU A 71 8.57 9.80 -13.68
C LEU A 71 8.57 9.05 -12.34
N ALA A 72 7.41 8.92 -11.69
CA ALA A 72 7.28 8.17 -10.44
C ALA A 72 7.68 6.70 -10.63
N LEU A 73 7.16 6.03 -11.67
CA LEU A 73 7.53 4.65 -12.00
C LEU A 73 9.03 4.49 -12.27
N LYS A 74 9.61 5.43 -13.02
CA LYS A 74 11.04 5.42 -13.36
C LYS A 74 11.93 5.55 -12.12
N ASP A 75 11.52 6.40 -11.16
CA ASP A 75 12.27 6.65 -9.93
C ASP A 75 11.90 5.67 -8.80
N GLY A 76 10.99 4.71 -9.07
CA GLY A 76 10.56 3.70 -8.10
C GLY A 76 9.66 4.25 -6.98
N LEU A 77 8.99 5.38 -7.21
CA LEU A 77 8.03 5.96 -6.29
C LEU A 77 6.67 5.29 -6.44
N ASP A 78 6.09 4.87 -5.33
CA ASP A 78 4.71 4.39 -5.23
C ASP A 78 3.82 5.42 -4.52
N LEU A 79 2.50 5.19 -4.49
CA LEU A 79 1.54 6.12 -3.86
C LEU A 79 1.74 6.27 -2.35
N GLU A 80 2.20 5.22 -1.66
CA GLU A 80 2.51 5.30 -0.23
C GLU A 80 3.69 6.24 0.02
N LEU A 81 4.75 6.13 -0.79
CA LEU A 81 5.93 6.99 -0.72
C LEU A 81 5.60 8.44 -1.10
N ILE A 82 4.84 8.64 -2.18
CA ILE A 82 4.40 9.99 -2.61
C ILE A 82 3.57 10.66 -1.51
N HIS A 83 2.70 9.91 -0.84
CA HIS A 83 1.90 10.46 0.25
C HIS A 83 2.74 10.74 1.51
N LYS A 84 3.66 9.84 1.85
CA LYS A 84 4.50 9.94 3.05
C LYS A 84 5.53 11.06 2.95
N ASP A 85 6.12 11.26 1.79
CA ASP A 85 7.12 12.30 1.52
C ASP A 85 6.75 13.09 0.25
N PRO A 86 5.81 14.05 0.37
CA PRO A 86 5.27 14.78 -0.77
C PRO A 86 6.29 15.77 -1.35
N ASP A 87 7.07 15.33 -2.33
CA ASP A 87 8.00 16.19 -3.10
C ASP A 87 7.45 16.52 -4.49
N THR A 88 7.04 17.77 -4.70
CA THR A 88 6.60 18.24 -6.03
C THR A 88 7.76 18.57 -6.98
N GLU A 89 8.96 18.83 -6.45
CA GLU A 89 10.09 19.33 -7.24
C GLU A 89 10.63 18.27 -8.20
N VAL A 90 10.56 16.98 -7.85
CA VAL A 90 10.97 15.89 -8.77
C VAL A 90 10.17 15.93 -10.07
N PHE A 91 8.85 16.16 -9.97
CA PHE A 91 7.96 16.23 -11.12
C PHE A 91 8.16 17.53 -11.91
N ILE A 92 8.31 18.66 -11.20
CA ILE A 92 8.55 19.97 -11.83
C ILE A 92 9.85 19.96 -12.62
N LYS A 93 10.94 19.45 -12.04
CA LYS A 93 12.24 19.29 -12.72
C LYS A 93 12.17 18.31 -13.89
N GLY A 94 11.32 17.30 -13.78
CA GLY A 94 10.96 16.41 -14.89
C GLY A 94 10.13 17.08 -16.00
N GLY A 95 9.72 18.34 -15.81
CA GLY A 95 8.97 19.13 -16.79
C GLY A 95 7.45 18.87 -16.74
N VAL A 96 6.91 18.55 -15.56
CA VAL A 96 5.47 18.59 -15.27
C VAL A 96 5.11 20.00 -14.81
N ARG A 97 3.98 20.56 -15.27
CA ARG A 97 3.52 21.87 -14.80
C ARG A 97 3.31 21.87 -13.28
N ARG A 98 3.73 22.95 -12.60
CA ARG A 98 3.63 23.12 -11.14
C ARG A 98 2.26 22.74 -10.57
N GLY A 99 1.17 23.22 -11.18
CA GLY A 99 -0.18 22.91 -10.71
C GLY A 99 -0.55 21.42 -10.80
N ILE A 100 -0.05 20.72 -11.83
CA ILE A 100 -0.24 19.28 -12.00
C ILE A 100 0.59 18.52 -10.97
N ALA A 101 1.85 18.90 -10.75
CA ALA A 101 2.70 18.28 -9.73
C ALA A 101 2.08 18.40 -8.33
N MET A 102 1.55 19.57 -7.97
CA MET A 102 0.85 19.78 -6.70
C MET A 102 -0.39 18.88 -6.55
N ARG A 103 -1.15 18.68 -7.63
CA ARG A 103 -2.33 17.79 -7.63
C ARG A 103 -1.97 16.31 -7.58
N PHE A 104 -0.96 15.92 -8.33
CA PHE A 104 -0.48 14.54 -8.39
C PHE A 104 0.03 14.05 -7.03
N VAL A 105 0.66 14.93 -6.25
CA VAL A 105 1.09 14.58 -4.88
C VAL A 105 -0.07 14.72 -3.88
N GLY A 106 -0.86 15.78 -4.00
CA GLY A 106 -1.88 16.14 -3.01
C GLY A 106 -3.16 15.30 -3.05
N ASP A 107 -3.54 14.77 -4.21
CA ASP A 107 -4.84 14.09 -4.35
C ASP A 107 -4.74 12.57 -4.05
N VAL A 108 -3.58 12.05 -3.62
CA VAL A 108 -3.40 10.62 -3.31
C VAL A 108 -4.36 10.15 -2.22
N GLU A 109 -4.44 10.88 -1.11
CA GLU A 109 -5.34 10.54 0.00
C GLU A 109 -6.82 10.53 -0.44
N ASP A 110 -7.18 11.50 -1.29
CA ASP A 110 -8.52 11.65 -1.85
C ASP A 110 -8.89 10.51 -2.81
N TRP A 111 -7.92 9.99 -3.55
CA TRP A 111 -8.12 8.83 -4.40
C TRP A 111 -8.26 7.55 -3.58
N VAL A 112 -7.37 7.31 -2.60
CA VAL A 112 -7.42 6.10 -1.75
C VAL A 112 -8.75 5.98 -1.01
N LYS A 113 -9.29 7.09 -0.47
CA LYS A 113 -10.62 7.12 0.15
C LYS A 113 -11.74 6.63 -0.77
N ARG A 114 -11.57 6.70 -2.10
CA ARG A 114 -12.54 6.23 -3.10
C ARG A 114 -12.22 4.82 -3.57
N TYR A 115 -10.93 4.51 -3.69
CA TYR A 115 -10.42 3.21 -4.11
C TYR A 115 -10.80 2.08 -3.14
N SER A 116 -10.83 2.36 -1.84
CA SER A 116 -11.20 1.36 -0.81
C SER A 116 -12.70 1.04 -0.72
N HIS A 117 -13.54 1.61 -1.61
CA HIS A 117 -15.00 1.40 -1.61
C HIS A 117 -15.52 0.62 -2.84
N ASP A 118 -14.65 0.25 -3.77
CA ASP A 118 -14.95 -0.63 -4.91
C ASP A 118 -14.48 -2.07 -4.62
#